data_AF-A0AB39NYB6-F1
#
_entry.id   AF-A0AB39NYB6-F1
#
_cell.length_a   1.000
_cell.length_b   1.000
_cell.length_c   1.000
_cell.angle_alpha   90.00
_cell.angle_beta   90.00
_cell.angle_gamma   90.00
#
_symmetry.space_group_name_H-M   'P 1'
#
loop_
_entity.id
_entity.type
_entity.pdbx_description
1 polymer ?
#
loop_
_entity_poly.entity_id
_entity_poly.type
_entity_poly.pdbx_seq_one_letter_code
_entity_poly.pdbx_strand_id
1 'polypeptide(L)' 'MNPDRYRLTLTSGDRPVMQGWWAHLATAERKYLGWIGEHGSVESACVTLIDTADGRDIRSWPSEP' A
#
# COMPACT_ATOMS: atom_id res chain seq x y z
N MET A 1 4.33 19.94 6.25
CA MET A 1 3.65 18.65 5.97
C MET A 1 4.36 18.03 4.78
N ASN A 2 4.86 16.79 4.90
CA ASN A 2 5.40 16.06 3.75
C ASN A 2 4.22 15.43 3.01
N PRO A 3 3.87 15.92 1.80
CA PRO A 3 2.71 15.42 1.07
C PRO A 3 2.84 13.94 0.70
N ASP A 4 4.05 13.38 0.70
CA ASP A 4 4.36 12.03 0.23
C ASP A 4 4.89 11.09 1.33
N ARG A 5 4.54 11.36 2.60
CA ARG A 5 5.04 10.57 3.73
C ARG A 5 4.64 9.09 3.63
N TYR A 6 3.41 8.80 3.26
CA TYR A 6 2.90 7.43 3.21
C TYR A 6 2.80 6.96 1.77
N ARG A 7 3.54 5.90 1.43
CA ARG A 7 3.54 5.30 0.09
C ARG A 7 2.84 3.96 0.12
N LEU A 8 1.85 3.78 -0.72
CA LEU A 8 1.19 2.52 -0.98
C LEU A 8 1.61 2.00 -2.34
N THR A 9 1.97 0.72 -2.39
CA THR A 9 2.39 0.03 -3.61
C THR A 9 1.55 -1.22 -3.75
N LEU A 10 0.86 -1.35 -4.88
CA LEU A 10 0.22 -2.58 -5.31
C LEU A 10 1.20 -3.26 -6.26
N THR A 11 1.63 -4.45 -5.90
CA THR A 11 2.36 -5.38 -6.75
C THR A 11 1.42 -6.50 -7.18
N SER A 12 1.58 -6.98 -8.41
CA SER A 12 0.96 -8.21 -8.87
C SER A 12 2.08 -9.13 -9.34
N GLY A 13 2.30 -10.22 -8.60
CA GLY A 13 3.52 -11.02 -8.69
C GLY A 13 4.75 -10.15 -8.36
N ASP A 14 5.79 -10.25 -9.19
CA ASP A 14 7.05 -9.52 -9.03
C ASP A 14 7.04 -8.07 -9.55
N ARG A 15 5.88 -7.55 -9.98
CA ARG A 15 5.81 -6.23 -10.63
C ARG A 15 4.95 -5.24 -9.86
N PRO A 16 5.44 -4.03 -9.55
CA PRO A 16 4.60 -2.95 -9.07
C PRO A 16 3.69 -2.49 -10.21
N VAL A 17 2.39 -2.60 -10.01
CA VAL A 17 1.36 -2.21 -10.99
C VAL A 17 0.77 -0.84 -10.68
N MET A 18 0.75 -0.44 -9.40
CA MET A 18 0.22 0.87 -9.00
C MET A 18 0.91 1.40 -7.75
N GLN A 19 1.12 2.72 -7.70
CA GLN A 19 1.71 3.41 -6.55
C GLN A 19 0.91 4.67 -6.23
N GLY A 20 0.74 4.94 -4.94
CA GLY A 20 0.06 6.13 -4.42
C GLY A 20 0.80 6.71 -3.23
N TRP A 21 0.81 8.02 -3.12
CA TRP A 21 1.44 8.75 -2.01
C TRP A 21 0.42 9.65 -1.32
N TRP A 22 0.49 9.70 0.00
CA TRP A 22 -0.39 10.53 0.83
C TRP A 22 0.34 11.16 2.00
N ALA A 23 -0.17 12.34 2.40
CA ALA A 23 0.35 13.10 3.54
C ALA A 23 -0.10 12.53 4.89
N HIS A 24 -1.25 11.84 4.91
CA HIS A 24 -1.92 11.37 6.13
C HIS A 24 -2.09 9.86 6.13
N LEU A 25 -1.70 9.22 7.24
CA LEU A 25 -1.81 7.78 7.42
C LEU A 25 -3.26 7.29 7.28
N ALA A 26 -4.21 7.99 7.90
CA ALA A 26 -5.63 7.61 7.85
C ALA A 26 -6.18 7.56 6.41
N THR A 27 -5.74 8.46 5.54
CA THR A 27 -6.12 8.45 4.11
C THR A 27 -5.46 7.28 3.39
N ALA A 28 -4.18 7.03 3.66
CA ALA A 28 -3.42 5.93 3.07
C ALA A 28 -3.99 4.56 3.48
N GLU A 29 -4.37 4.38 4.75
CA GLU A 29 -5.01 3.16 5.25
C GLU A 29 -6.39 2.94 4.61
N ARG A 30 -7.19 3.99 4.44
CA ARG A 30 -8.47 3.89 3.73
C ARG A 30 -8.27 3.46 2.28
N LYS A 31 -7.24 3.98 1.61
CA LYS A 31 -6.89 3.60 0.23
C LYS A 31 -6.33 2.18 0.15
N TYR A 32 -5.52 1.77 1.11
CA TYR A 32 -5.04 0.39 1.27
C TYR A 32 -6.20 -0.60 1.33
N LEU A 33 -7.19 -0.37 2.20
CA LEU A 33 -8.38 -1.25 2.29
C LEU A 33 -9.21 -1.23 1.01
N GLY A 34 -9.33 -0.07 0.35
CA GLY A 34 -9.98 0.04 -0.96
C GLY A 34 -9.29 -0.81 -2.02
N TRP A 35 -7.96 -0.73 -2.12
CA TRP A 35 -7.19 -1.52 -3.09
C TRP A 35 -7.27 -3.02 -2.81
N ILE A 36 -7.33 -3.45 -1.55
CA ILE A 36 -7.58 -4.85 -1.21
C ILE A 36 -8.98 -5.28 -1.66
N GLY A 37 -10.00 -4.45 -1.45
CA GLY A 37 -11.35 -4.75 -1.93
C GLY A 37 -11.46 -4.81 -3.45
N GLU A 38 -10.75 -3.92 -4.16
CA GLU A 38 -10.82 -3.79 -5.62
C GLU A 38 -9.90 -4.79 -6.35
N HIS A 39 -8.72 -5.05 -5.81
CA HIS A 39 -7.65 -5.83 -6.45
C HIS A 39 -7.25 -7.08 -5.68
N GLY A 40 -7.71 -7.28 -4.44
CA GLY A 40 -7.35 -8.46 -3.64
C GLY A 40 -7.90 -9.79 -4.18
N SER A 41 -8.82 -9.76 -5.15
CA SER A 41 -9.24 -10.95 -5.90
C SER A 41 -8.30 -11.31 -7.05
N VAL A 42 -7.32 -10.45 -7.38
CA VAL A 42 -6.31 -10.72 -8.41
C VAL A 42 -5.24 -11.65 -7.85
N GLU A 43 -4.91 -12.69 -8.61
CA GLU A 43 -3.86 -13.64 -8.22
C GLU A 43 -2.52 -12.92 -8.02
N SER A 44 -1.82 -13.27 -6.94
CA SER A 44 -0.54 -12.66 -6.54
C SER A 44 -0.58 -11.14 -6.31
N ALA A 45 -1.76 -10.55 -6.07
CA ALA A 45 -1.83 -9.16 -5.63
C ALA A 45 -1.25 -9.03 -4.23
N CYS A 46 -0.30 -8.12 -4.06
CA CYS A 46 0.18 -7.68 -2.75
C CYS A 46 0.07 -6.17 -2.66
N VAL A 47 -0.40 -5.67 -1.51
CA VAL A 47 -0.53 -4.25 -1.23
C VAL A 47 0.34 -3.94 -0.03
N THR A 48 1.32 -3.05 -0.20
CA THR A 48 2.22 -2.65 0.88
C THR A 48 2.12 -1.15 1.12
N LEU A 49 1.84 -0.78 2.36
CA LEU A 49 1.83 0.59 2.86
C LEU A 49 3.08 0.83 3.70
N ILE A 50 3.90 1.79 3.29
CA ILE A 50 5.14 2.16 3.98
C ILE A 50 5.12 3.63 4.42
N ASP A 51 5.78 3.93 5.54
CA ASP A 51 6.19 5.28 5.89
C ASP A 51 7.55 5.55 5.23
N THR A 52 7.61 6.51 4.32
CA THR A 52 8.83 6.88 3.59
C THR A 52 9.80 7.73 4.41
N ALA A 53 9.33 8.36 5.50
CA ALA A 53 10.21 9.12 6.38
C ALA A 53 11.08 8.19 7.24
N ASP A 54 10.51 7.06 7.65
CA ASP A 54 11.22 6.01 8.41
C ASP A 54 11.70 4.84 7.54
N GLY A 55 11.21 4.74 6.30
CA GLY A 55 11.46 3.60 5.40
C GLY A 55 10.84 2.29 5.90
N ARG A 56 9.79 2.36 6.73
CA ARG A 56 9.22 1.22 7.45
C ARG A 56 7.88 0.79 6.89
N ASP A 57 7.69 -0.51 6.72
CA ASP A 57 6.39 -1.13 6.42
C ASP A 57 5.43 -0.93 7.58
N ILE A 58 4.32 -0.25 7.31
CA ILE A 58 3.23 -0.04 8.26
C ILE A 58 2.27 -1.21 8.18
N ARG A 59 1.87 -1.57 6.95
CA ARG A 59 0.91 -2.62 6.65
C ARG A 59 1.30 -3.33 5.35
N SER A 60 1.11 -4.64 5.32
CA SER A 60 1.22 -5.46 4.13
C SER A 60 0.02 -6.40 4.01
N TRP A 61 -0.44 -6.55 2.78
CA TRP A 61 -1.45 -7.51 2.36
C TRP A 61 -0.92 -8.33 1.19
N PRO A 62 -1.18 -9.65 1.10
CA PRO A 62 -1.70 -10.46 2.19
C PRO A 62 -0.74 -10.38 3.38
N SER A 63 -1.30 -10.27 4.59
CA SER A 63 -0.49 -10.41 5.80
C SER A 63 -0.06 -11.86 5.81
N GLU A 64 1.25 -12.12 5.78
CA GLU A 64 1.80 -13.48 5.73
C GLU A 64 1.09 -14.37 6.78
N PRO A 65 0.79 -15.65 6.46
CA PRO A 65 0.03 -16.54 7.33
C PRO A 65 0.71 -16.84 8.66
#